data_AF-A0A960YFE0-F1
#
_entry.id   AF-A0A960YFE0-F1
#
_cell.length_a   1.000
_cell.length_b   1.000
_cell.length_c   1.000
_cell.angle_alpha   90.00
_cell.angle_beta   90.00
_cell.angle_gamma   90.00
#
_symmetry.space_group_name_H-M   'P 1'
#
loop_
_entity.id
_entity.type
_entity.pdbx_description
1 polymer ?
#
loop_
_entity_poly.entity_id
_entity_poly.type
_entity_poly.pdbx_seq_one_letter_code
_entity_poly.pdbx_strand_id
1 'polypeptide(L)'
;KQALLFNEAEQIVDEEKTILVKEHRKKKKKRGKRDGLDPNLPREEVILDLEEHEKVCGCGCMLTALAHSEVLEKLKIIPAQFVVVKTIRPQYVCKKCEGSGDENRPGVKSKPPVPQLIPKAILHRDSLAYMIVQKYCDHLPINRISNILKRLGVSISKATIARNFITIAEMLEPITNQILQLIQFAHAIQIDETRLQVVSEPGRKGTNLSWMWCFRSGLVGETERAVYFHYDQSRSAKFLKDFLFGYKGIIQTDGLGTYNAHLSSIVSEDEHAGCNVHARRKFTDIYKSIKNNKSVNHILEEYNRLYRLEESYYQLKIHHNKDKLEKRRQR
;
A
#
# COMPACT_ATOMS: atom_id res chain seq x y z
N LYS A 1 -20.11 -14.87 8.94
CA LYS A 1 -20.89 -13.64 8.65
C LYS A 1 -20.18 -12.48 9.31
N GLN A 2 -19.38 -11.73 8.56
CA GLN A 2 -18.67 -10.54 9.05
C GLN A 2 -19.01 -9.39 8.10
N ALA A 3 -20.31 -9.14 7.99
CA ALA A 3 -20.83 -7.84 7.62
C ALA A 3 -20.99 -7.11 8.95
N LEU A 4 -20.16 -6.11 9.22
CA LEU A 4 -20.31 -5.00 10.17
C LEU A 4 -19.00 -4.20 10.19
N LEU A 5 -18.52 -3.77 9.01
CA LEU A 5 -17.33 -2.92 8.89
C LEU A 5 -17.69 -1.43 8.72
N PHE A 6 -18.98 -1.07 8.79
CA PHE A 6 -19.47 0.30 8.56
C PHE A 6 -20.81 0.58 9.26
N ASN A 7 -20.86 0.54 10.59
CA ASN A 7 -21.93 1.26 11.31
C ASN A 7 -21.31 2.28 12.27
N GLU A 8 -21.59 3.55 11.98
CA GLU A 8 -21.85 4.62 12.95
C GLU A 8 -20.65 5.26 13.65
N ALA A 9 -19.96 6.14 12.91
CA ALA A 9 -19.58 7.43 13.48
C ALA A 9 -20.83 8.31 13.39
N GLU A 10 -21.41 8.65 14.55
CA GLU A 10 -22.47 9.64 14.85
C GLU A 10 -23.58 9.05 15.73
N GLN A 11 -23.27 8.77 17.00
CA GLN A 11 -24.18 8.92 18.15
C GLN A 11 -23.38 8.67 19.45
N ILE A 12 -22.83 9.75 20.03
CA ILE A 12 -22.47 9.75 21.45
C ILE A 12 -23.27 10.91 22.07
N VAL A 13 -24.46 10.59 22.52
CA VAL A 13 -25.03 11.13 23.76
C VAL A 13 -25.82 9.98 24.34
N ASP A 14 -25.35 9.42 25.47
CA ASP A 14 -26.27 9.01 26.54
C ASP A 14 -25.56 8.77 27.89
N GLU A 15 -26.37 8.99 28.90
CA GLU A 15 -26.19 9.36 30.30
C GLU A 15 -25.24 8.51 31.17
N GLU A 16 -24.69 9.21 32.16
CA GLU A 16 -23.75 8.73 33.17
C GLU A 16 -24.32 7.58 34.02
N LYS A 17 -23.56 6.48 34.11
CA LYS A 17 -23.59 5.58 35.28
C LYS A 17 -22.19 5.47 35.87
N THR A 18 -21.99 6.17 36.99
CA THR A 18 -20.77 6.15 37.79
C THR A 18 -20.53 4.78 38.41
N ILE A 19 -19.45 4.11 37.98
CA ILE A 19 -18.84 2.99 38.70
C ILE A 19 -17.56 3.51 39.34
N LEU A 20 -17.53 3.57 40.68
CA LEU A 20 -16.35 3.94 41.46
C LEU A 20 -15.32 2.82 41.43
N VAL A 21 -14.35 2.90 40.51
CA VAL A 21 -13.17 2.03 40.46
C VAL A 21 -12.03 2.72 41.21
N LYS A 22 -11.43 2.03 42.19
CA LYS A 22 -10.30 2.52 42.99
C LYS A 22 -9.14 2.98 42.11
N GLU A 23 -8.61 4.18 42.40
CA GLU A 23 -7.52 4.83 41.66
C GLU A 23 -6.26 3.97 41.60
N HIS A 24 -5.96 3.42 40.43
CA HIS A 24 -4.57 3.20 40.04
C HIS A 24 -3.97 4.56 39.68
N ARG A 25 -3.10 5.10 40.54
CA ARG A 25 -2.20 6.21 40.19
C ARG A 25 -1.29 5.78 39.03
N LYS A 26 -1.79 5.91 37.80
CA LYS A 26 -0.94 5.96 36.61
C LYS A 26 -0.03 7.16 36.81
N LYS A 27 1.29 6.95 36.83
CA LYS A 27 2.27 8.03 36.64
C LYS A 27 1.79 8.83 35.43
N LYS A 28 1.43 10.11 35.63
CA LYS A 28 1.12 11.04 34.54
C LYS A 28 2.30 10.96 33.58
N LYS A 29 2.11 10.33 32.42
CA LYS A 29 3.04 10.53 31.30
C LYS A 29 3.10 12.04 31.11
N LYS A 30 4.30 12.62 31.21
CA LYS A 30 4.52 14.02 30.81
C LYS A 30 3.85 14.16 29.45
N ARG A 31 2.90 15.10 29.30
CA ARG A 31 2.31 15.42 27.99
C ARG A 31 3.51 15.65 27.07
N GLY A 32 3.71 14.73 26.12
CA GLY A 32 4.77 14.87 25.13
C GLY A 32 4.59 16.22 24.48
N LYS A 33 5.69 16.96 24.32
CA LYS A 33 5.75 18.10 23.40
C LYS A 33 5.08 17.61 22.11
N ARG A 34 4.08 18.32 21.59
CA ARG A 34 3.53 17.97 20.27
C ARG A 34 4.72 17.99 19.32
N ASP A 35 5.00 16.87 18.68
CA ASP A 35 5.95 16.85 17.57
C ASP A 35 5.46 17.89 16.56
N GLY A 36 6.36 18.75 16.10
CA GLY A 36 6.04 19.78 15.11
C GLY A 36 5.55 19.16 13.79
N LEU A 37 5.00 19.98 12.91
CA LEU A 37 4.67 19.53 11.55
C LEU A 37 5.95 19.15 10.80
N ASP A 38 5.85 18.21 9.86
CA ASP A 38 6.99 17.75 9.06
C ASP A 38 7.71 18.96 8.42
N PRO A 39 9.03 19.13 8.65
CA PRO A 39 9.82 20.20 8.04
C PRO A 39 9.75 20.24 6.51
N ASN A 40 9.51 19.10 5.86
CA ASN A 40 9.44 19.01 4.40
C ASN A 40 8.12 19.49 3.80
N LEU A 41 7.09 19.75 4.62
CA LEU A 41 5.84 20.32 4.12
C LEU A 41 6.04 21.78 3.71
N PRO A 42 5.49 22.20 2.55
CA PRO A 42 5.57 23.60 2.13
C PRO A 42 4.87 24.52 3.13
N ARG A 43 5.49 25.65 3.45
CA ARG A 43 4.96 26.66 4.37
C ARG A 43 4.53 27.89 3.58
N GLU A 44 3.30 28.31 3.79
CA GLU A 44 2.77 29.61 3.34
C GLU A 44 2.86 30.55 4.54
N GLU A 45 3.83 31.47 4.53
CA GLU A 45 4.04 32.42 5.62
C GLU A 45 3.10 33.61 5.49
N VAL A 46 2.28 33.82 6.52
CA VAL A 46 1.42 35.00 6.65
C VAL A 46 1.91 35.78 7.86
N ILE A 47 2.55 36.92 7.61
CA ILE A 47 3.04 37.81 8.67
C ILE A 47 1.90 38.77 9.02
N LEU A 48 1.43 38.68 10.27
CA LEU A 48 0.52 39.65 10.85
C LEU A 48 1.37 40.71 11.56
N ASP A 49 1.63 41.82 10.88
CA ASP A 49 2.41 42.94 11.42
C ASP A 49 1.49 44.10 11.81
N LEU A 50 1.98 44.94 12.72
CA LEU A 50 1.30 46.18 13.12
C LEU A 50 1.33 47.20 11.97
N GLU A 51 0.33 48.08 11.91
CA GLU A 51 0.39 49.23 11.01
C GLU A 51 1.49 50.21 11.47
N GLU A 52 2.00 51.04 10.55
CA GLU A 52 3.16 51.89 10.84
C GLU A 52 2.92 52.88 12.00
N HIS A 53 1.68 53.35 12.14
CA HIS A 53 1.29 54.25 13.23
C HIS A 53 1.19 53.55 14.59
N GLU A 54 0.94 52.24 14.61
CA GLU A 54 0.90 51.41 15.83
C GLU A 54 2.30 50.98 16.29
N LYS A 55 3.30 51.13 15.43
CA LYS A 55 4.71 50.87 15.75
C LYS A 55 5.36 52.01 16.54
N VAL A 56 4.61 53.05 16.89
CA VAL A 56 5.10 54.13 17.77
C VAL A 56 4.73 53.81 19.21
N CYS A 57 5.74 53.68 20.07
CA CYS A 57 5.55 53.50 21.51
C CYS A 57 4.95 54.77 22.14
N GLY A 58 4.25 54.64 23.27
CA GLY A 58 3.71 55.79 24.01
C GLY A 58 4.75 56.83 24.45
N CYS A 59 6.05 56.50 24.41
CA CYS A 59 7.15 57.44 24.66
C CYS A 59 7.69 58.15 23.40
N GLY A 60 7.09 57.92 22.22
CA GLY A 60 7.50 58.52 20.94
C GLY A 60 8.64 57.79 20.20
N CYS A 61 9.16 56.68 20.76
CA CYS A 61 10.16 55.83 20.11
C CYS A 61 9.51 54.75 19.22
N MET A 62 10.22 54.29 18.18
CA MET A 62 9.76 53.16 17.34
C MET A 62 9.90 51.82 18.04
N LEU A 63 8.87 50.98 17.96
CA LEU A 63 8.88 49.59 18.44
C LEU A 63 9.73 48.71 17.52
N THR A 64 10.46 47.76 18.12
CA THR A 64 11.25 46.76 17.39
C THR A 64 10.67 45.38 17.63
N ALA A 65 10.57 44.57 16.58
CA ALA A 65 10.08 43.19 16.70
C ALA A 65 11.01 42.36 17.60
N LEU A 66 10.41 41.56 18.49
CA LEU A 66 11.16 40.63 19.35
C LEU A 66 11.67 39.44 18.55
N ALA A 67 12.81 38.88 18.94
CA ALA A 67 13.42 37.72 18.30
C ALA A 67 12.58 36.42 18.42
N HIS A 68 11.61 36.39 19.33
CA HIS A 68 10.78 35.22 19.63
C HIS A 68 9.29 35.51 19.44
N SER A 69 8.92 35.92 18.23
CA SER A 69 7.51 36.05 17.85
C SER A 69 6.74 34.74 18.02
N GLU A 70 5.46 34.86 18.35
CA GLU A 70 4.58 33.69 18.47
C GLU A 70 4.33 33.09 17.09
N VAL A 71 4.76 31.83 16.88
CA VAL A 71 4.54 31.10 15.63
C VAL A 71 3.40 30.10 15.82
N LEU A 72 2.35 30.25 15.01
CA LEU A 72 1.23 29.31 14.96
C LEU A 72 1.20 28.59 13.62
N GLU A 73 1.57 27.33 13.62
CA GLU A 73 1.45 26.48 12.42
C GLU A 73 0.07 25.81 12.35
N LYS A 74 -0.58 25.90 11.19
CA LYS A 74 -1.85 25.21 10.89
C LYS A 74 -1.74 24.49 9.54
N LEU A 75 -2.27 23.27 9.46
CA LEU A 75 -2.34 22.53 8.20
C LEU A 75 -3.51 23.06 7.36
N LYS A 76 -3.18 23.50 6.14
CA LYS A 76 -4.13 23.85 5.09
C LYS A 76 -4.21 22.69 4.10
N ILE A 77 -5.41 22.18 3.84
CA ILE A 77 -5.63 21.14 2.82
C ILE A 77 -5.99 21.84 1.51
N ILE A 78 -5.23 21.56 0.45
CA ILE A 78 -5.59 21.90 -0.92
C ILE A 78 -6.10 20.62 -1.59
N PRO A 79 -7.40 20.52 -1.93
CA PRO A 79 -7.95 19.32 -2.57
C PRO A 79 -7.30 19.02 -3.92
N ALA A 80 -7.36 17.75 -4.35
CA ALA A 80 -6.89 17.34 -5.67
C ALA A 80 -7.60 18.13 -6.78
N GLN A 81 -6.81 18.69 -7.71
CA GLN A 81 -7.30 19.45 -8.87
C GLN A 81 -7.19 18.61 -10.14
N PHE A 82 -8.25 18.61 -10.95
CA PHE A 82 -8.26 17.98 -12.26
C PHE A 82 -8.14 19.05 -13.34
N VAL A 83 -7.17 18.88 -14.25
CA VAL A 83 -6.95 19.77 -15.39
C VAL A 83 -7.13 19.01 -16.70
N VAL A 84 -7.71 19.68 -17.70
CA VAL A 84 -7.88 19.11 -19.04
C VAL A 84 -6.64 19.40 -19.87
N VAL A 85 -5.85 18.37 -20.15
CA VAL A 85 -4.68 18.48 -21.03
C VAL A 85 -5.12 18.36 -22.50
N LYS A 86 -5.27 19.49 -23.19
CA LYS A 86 -5.65 19.54 -24.60
C LYS A 86 -4.40 19.50 -25.49
N THR A 87 -4.14 18.35 -26.12
CA THR A 87 -3.06 18.23 -27.12
C THR A 87 -3.57 18.61 -28.51
N ILE A 88 -3.10 19.72 -29.06
CA ILE A 88 -3.46 20.18 -30.42
C ILE A 88 -2.35 19.78 -31.38
N ARG A 89 -2.73 19.14 -32.49
CA ARG A 89 -1.83 18.78 -33.60
C ARG A 89 -2.23 19.55 -34.85
N PRO A 90 -1.62 20.72 -35.11
CA PRO A 90 -1.88 21.45 -36.33
C PRO A 90 -1.48 20.61 -37.55
N GLN A 91 -2.34 20.64 -38.57
CA GLN A 91 -2.05 20.11 -39.89
C GLN A 91 -1.63 21.27 -40.79
N TYR A 92 -0.54 21.08 -41.52
CA TYR A 92 0.00 22.08 -42.44
C TYR A 92 -0.15 21.57 -43.85
N VAL A 93 -0.71 22.40 -44.73
CA VAL A 93 -0.88 22.11 -46.15
C VAL A 93 -0.11 23.14 -46.96
N CYS A 94 0.51 22.71 -48.06
CA CYS A 94 1.09 23.64 -49.02
C CYS A 94 -0.03 24.27 -49.85
N LYS A 95 -0.17 25.60 -49.79
CA LYS A 95 -1.21 26.34 -50.56
C LYS A 95 -1.02 26.26 -52.08
N LYS A 96 0.21 26.03 -52.56
CA LYS A 96 0.50 25.98 -54.00
C LYS A 96 0.08 24.68 -54.68
N CYS A 97 0.20 23.56 -53.97
CA CYS A 97 -0.24 22.26 -54.48
C CYS A 97 -1.56 21.80 -53.86
N GLU A 98 -2.22 22.64 -53.05
CA GLU A 98 -3.49 22.34 -52.37
C GLU A 98 -3.51 21.01 -51.60
N GLY A 99 -2.34 20.51 -51.18
CA GLY A 99 -2.22 19.22 -50.51
C GLY A 99 -2.11 18.00 -51.44
N SER A 100 -2.09 18.19 -52.76
CA SER A 100 -1.67 17.19 -53.72
C SER A 100 -0.19 16.87 -53.50
N GLY A 101 0.09 15.64 -53.08
CA GLY A 101 1.45 15.13 -52.88
C GLY A 101 1.45 13.61 -52.89
N ASP A 102 2.59 13.05 -53.23
CA ASP A 102 2.76 11.60 -53.42
C ASP A 102 3.17 10.94 -52.08
N GLU A 103 3.21 9.61 -52.02
CA GLU A 103 3.57 8.86 -50.79
C GLU A 103 4.90 9.31 -50.16
N ASN A 104 5.88 9.69 -50.99
CA ASN A 104 7.19 10.18 -50.55
C ASN A 104 7.21 11.67 -50.16
N ARG A 105 6.19 12.46 -50.55
CA ARG A 105 6.09 13.90 -50.27
C ARG A 105 4.63 14.27 -49.97
N PRO A 106 4.11 13.88 -48.80
CA PRO A 106 2.72 14.16 -48.45
C PRO A 106 2.47 15.67 -48.45
N GLY A 107 1.42 16.09 -49.17
CA GLY A 107 1.01 17.50 -49.28
C GLY A 107 0.44 18.07 -47.97
N VAL A 108 0.06 17.20 -47.03
CA VAL A 108 -0.35 17.54 -45.66
C VAL A 108 0.63 16.95 -44.67
N LYS A 109 1.17 17.78 -43.78
CA LYS A 109 2.13 17.39 -42.74
C LYS A 109 1.59 17.70 -41.35
N SER A 110 1.78 16.77 -40.42
CA SER A 110 1.55 16.99 -38.99
C SER A 110 2.57 16.17 -38.20
N LYS A 111 2.90 16.61 -36.98
CA LYS A 111 3.69 15.75 -36.08
C LYS A 111 2.92 14.46 -35.78
N PRO A 112 3.56 13.28 -35.63
CA PRO A 112 2.89 12.05 -35.25
C PRO A 112 2.24 12.16 -33.85
N PRO A 113 1.25 11.31 -33.53
CA PRO A 113 0.66 11.29 -32.19
C PRO A 113 1.72 10.91 -31.17
N VAL A 114 1.71 11.58 -30.02
CA VAL A 114 2.51 11.16 -28.86
C VAL A 114 1.94 9.82 -28.38
N PRO A 115 2.78 8.79 -28.13
CA PRO A 115 2.33 7.53 -27.55
C PRO A 115 1.58 7.76 -26.24
N GLN A 116 0.39 7.20 -26.13
CA GLN A 116 -0.43 7.23 -24.91
C GLN A 116 -0.34 5.87 -24.21
N LEU A 117 -0.41 5.88 -22.88
CA LEU A 117 -0.43 4.65 -22.09
C LEU A 117 -1.59 3.74 -22.51
N ILE A 118 -2.80 4.31 -22.59
CA ILE A 118 -3.98 3.64 -23.12
C ILE A 118 -4.51 4.50 -24.28
N PRO A 119 -4.49 3.99 -25.52
CA PRO A 119 -4.95 4.75 -26.68
C PRO A 119 -6.40 5.23 -26.52
N LYS A 120 -6.63 6.52 -26.78
CA LYS A 120 -7.96 7.17 -26.73
C LYS A 120 -8.61 7.17 -25.34
N ALA A 121 -7.87 6.88 -24.27
CA ALA A 121 -8.39 7.01 -22.92
C ALA A 121 -8.70 8.48 -22.58
N ILE A 122 -9.83 8.70 -21.92
CA ILE A 122 -10.20 10.03 -21.39
C ILE A 122 -9.30 10.44 -20.22
N LEU A 123 -8.71 9.47 -19.53
CA LEU A 123 -7.89 9.67 -18.35
C LEU A 123 -6.42 9.81 -18.72
N HIS A 124 -5.77 10.84 -18.19
CA HIS A 124 -4.32 11.01 -18.29
C HIS A 124 -3.59 9.95 -17.43
N ARG A 125 -2.33 9.64 -17.77
CA ARG A 125 -1.52 8.65 -17.05
C ARG A 125 -1.41 8.97 -15.54
N ASP A 126 -1.31 10.25 -15.20
CA ASP A 126 -1.17 10.69 -13.81
C ASP A 126 -2.49 10.49 -13.04
N SER A 127 -3.62 10.75 -13.69
CA SER A 127 -4.95 10.46 -13.12
C SER A 127 -5.13 8.96 -12.89
N LEU A 128 -4.70 8.12 -13.84
CA LEU A 128 -4.74 6.67 -13.71
C LEU A 128 -3.88 6.18 -12.53
N ALA A 129 -2.64 6.65 -12.41
CA ALA A 129 -1.76 6.33 -11.30
C ALA A 129 -2.38 6.73 -9.94
N TYR A 130 -2.89 7.96 -9.84
CA TYR A 130 -3.56 8.46 -8.64
C TYR A 130 -4.76 7.61 -8.23
N MET A 131 -5.59 7.17 -9.17
CA MET A 131 -6.76 6.34 -8.86
C MET A 131 -6.39 4.89 -8.53
N ILE A 132 -5.30 4.35 -9.09
CA ILE A 132 -4.79 3.01 -8.74
C ILE A 132 -4.30 3.00 -7.29
N VAL A 133 -3.52 4.01 -6.89
CA VAL A 133 -3.07 4.17 -5.49
C VAL A 133 -4.28 4.24 -4.56
N GLN A 134 -5.28 5.06 -4.89
CA GLN A 134 -6.51 5.13 -4.11
C GLN A 134 -7.23 3.78 -3.98
N LYS A 135 -7.27 2.97 -5.04
CA LYS A 135 -7.96 1.69 -5.00
C LYS A 135 -7.22 0.67 -4.13
N TYR A 136 -5.91 0.56 -4.31
CA TYR A 136 -5.14 -0.57 -3.77
C TYR A 136 -4.35 -0.22 -2.51
N CYS A 137 -3.83 1.00 -2.39
CA CYS A 137 -3.15 1.49 -1.19
C CYS A 137 -4.13 2.09 -0.18
N ASP A 138 -5.10 2.88 -0.66
CA ASP A 138 -6.06 3.57 0.23
C ASP A 138 -7.39 2.80 0.39
N HIS A 139 -7.48 1.60 -0.20
CA HIS A 139 -8.63 0.70 -0.11
C HIS A 139 -9.98 1.35 -0.53
N LEU A 140 -9.96 2.28 -1.50
CA LEU A 140 -11.19 2.92 -1.99
C LEU A 140 -11.85 2.07 -3.10
N PRO A 141 -13.11 1.61 -2.92
CA PRO A 141 -13.85 0.98 -3.99
C PRO A 141 -14.03 1.92 -5.18
N ILE A 142 -14.07 1.37 -6.40
CA ILE A 142 -14.22 2.17 -7.64
C ILE A 142 -15.48 3.05 -7.59
N ASN A 143 -16.56 2.58 -6.95
CA ASN A 143 -17.77 3.37 -6.74
C ASN A 143 -17.47 4.67 -5.95
N ARG A 144 -16.65 4.58 -4.91
CA ARG A 144 -16.29 5.70 -4.06
C ARG A 144 -15.36 6.67 -4.79
N ILE A 145 -14.39 6.14 -5.55
CA ILE A 145 -13.52 6.94 -6.42
C ILE A 145 -14.38 7.73 -7.43
N SER A 146 -15.29 7.06 -8.14
CA SER A 146 -16.21 7.73 -9.08
C SER A 146 -17.05 8.83 -8.40
N ASN A 147 -17.53 8.62 -7.18
CA ASN A 147 -18.27 9.64 -6.43
C ASN A 147 -17.38 10.82 -5.97
N ILE A 148 -16.12 10.56 -5.61
CA ILE A 148 -15.14 11.62 -5.30
C ILE A 148 -14.91 12.48 -6.54
N LEU A 149 -14.68 11.85 -7.70
CA LEU A 149 -14.48 12.56 -8.97
C LEU A 149 -15.70 13.43 -9.33
N LYS A 150 -16.92 12.91 -9.15
CA LYS A 150 -18.15 13.67 -9.40
C LYS A 150 -18.25 14.93 -8.54
N ARG A 151 -17.84 14.86 -7.27
CA ARG A 151 -17.80 16.06 -6.40
C ARG A 151 -16.77 17.10 -6.86
N LEU A 152 -15.75 16.66 -7.58
CA LEU A 152 -14.75 17.53 -8.21
C LEU A 152 -15.14 17.95 -9.64
N GLY A 153 -16.41 17.76 -10.04
CA GLY A 153 -16.91 18.12 -11.37
C GLY A 153 -16.53 17.14 -12.48
N VAL A 154 -15.91 16.01 -12.16
CA VAL A 154 -15.43 15.01 -13.14
C VAL A 154 -16.40 13.82 -13.19
N SER A 155 -17.17 13.73 -14.27
CA SER A 155 -18.10 12.62 -14.49
C SER A 155 -17.47 11.49 -15.30
N ILE A 156 -17.01 10.43 -14.61
CA ILE A 156 -16.45 9.23 -15.25
C ILE A 156 -17.17 7.99 -14.73
N SER A 157 -17.57 7.11 -15.67
CA SER A 157 -18.26 5.87 -15.33
C SER A 157 -17.35 4.88 -14.61
N LYS A 158 -17.93 4.10 -13.69
CA LYS A 158 -17.24 3.01 -13.00
C LYS A 158 -16.63 2.00 -13.97
N ALA A 159 -17.36 1.69 -15.04
CA ALA A 159 -16.91 0.75 -16.07
C ALA A 159 -15.69 1.27 -16.83
N THR A 160 -15.64 2.58 -17.10
CA THR A 160 -14.47 3.21 -17.71
C THR A 160 -13.25 3.07 -16.80
N ILE A 161 -13.38 3.38 -15.51
CA ILE A 161 -12.27 3.25 -14.53
C ILE A 161 -11.81 1.79 -14.44
N ALA A 162 -12.74 0.85 -14.27
CA ALA A 162 -12.44 -0.57 -14.18
C ALA A 162 -11.72 -1.10 -15.42
N ARG A 163 -12.18 -0.74 -16.63
CA ARG A 163 -11.54 -1.15 -17.88
C ARG A 163 -10.10 -0.64 -17.98
N ASN A 164 -9.86 0.63 -17.64
CA ASN A 164 -8.50 1.18 -17.66
C ASN A 164 -7.58 0.47 -16.64
N PHE A 165 -8.10 0.10 -15.47
CA PHE A 165 -7.32 -0.66 -14.48
C PHE A 165 -6.97 -2.06 -14.95
N ILE A 166 -7.89 -2.74 -15.64
CA ILE A 166 -7.63 -4.06 -16.22
C ILE A 166 -6.54 -3.94 -17.30
N THR A 167 -6.67 -2.98 -18.21
CA THR A 167 -5.64 -2.73 -19.24
C THR A 167 -4.27 -2.45 -18.62
N ILE A 168 -4.20 -1.66 -17.54
CA ILE A 168 -2.93 -1.43 -16.84
C ILE A 168 -2.40 -2.70 -16.19
N ALA A 169 -3.26 -3.52 -15.60
CA ALA A 169 -2.85 -4.80 -15.02
C ALA A 169 -2.24 -5.74 -16.07
N GLU A 170 -2.84 -5.81 -17.26
CA GLU A 170 -2.29 -6.55 -18.41
C GLU A 170 -0.92 -5.98 -18.84
N MET A 171 -0.79 -4.66 -18.91
CA MET A 171 0.49 -4.01 -19.23
C MET A 171 1.58 -4.26 -18.17
N LEU A 172 1.21 -4.54 -16.92
CA LEU A 172 2.12 -4.84 -15.81
C LEU A 172 2.46 -6.34 -15.69
N GLU A 173 1.90 -7.18 -16.56
CA GLU A 173 2.19 -8.62 -16.58
C GLU A 173 3.69 -8.93 -16.66
N PRO A 174 4.52 -8.26 -17.50
CA PRO A 174 5.96 -8.52 -17.55
C PRO A 174 6.65 -8.31 -16.19
N ILE A 175 6.24 -7.28 -15.45
CA ILE A 175 6.77 -6.99 -14.10
C ILE A 175 6.31 -8.07 -13.12
N THR A 176 5.05 -8.48 -13.21
CA THR A 176 4.49 -9.55 -12.39
C THR A 176 5.23 -10.88 -12.62
N ASN A 177 5.57 -11.18 -13.87
CA ASN A 177 6.37 -12.36 -14.22
C ASN A 177 7.80 -12.29 -13.67
N GLN A 178 8.41 -11.10 -13.62
CA GLN A 178 9.72 -10.93 -12.95
C GLN A 178 9.64 -11.14 -11.45
N ILE A 179 8.60 -10.62 -10.78
CA ILE A 179 8.35 -10.86 -9.35
C ILE A 179 8.19 -12.36 -9.08
N LEU A 180 7.46 -13.05 -9.95
CA LEU A 180 7.25 -14.49 -9.87
C LEU A 180 8.58 -15.26 -9.93
N GLN A 181 9.45 -14.91 -10.89
CA GLN A 181 10.79 -15.49 -11.00
C GLN A 181 11.63 -15.25 -9.74
N LEU A 182 11.60 -14.04 -9.17
CA LEU A 182 12.32 -13.74 -7.92
C LEU A 182 11.87 -14.64 -6.76
N ILE A 183 10.59 -15.01 -6.71
CA ILE A 183 10.07 -15.95 -5.70
C ILE A 183 10.54 -17.38 -6.01
N GLN A 184 10.49 -17.82 -7.26
CA GLN A 184 10.90 -19.17 -7.67
C GLN A 184 12.39 -19.45 -7.44
N PHE A 185 13.24 -18.43 -7.52
CA PHE A 185 14.68 -18.55 -7.27
C PHE A 185 15.11 -18.18 -5.83
N ALA A 186 14.16 -17.84 -4.96
CA ALA A 186 14.49 -17.52 -3.57
C ALA A 186 14.89 -18.79 -2.79
N HIS A 187 15.88 -18.68 -1.90
CA HIS A 187 16.29 -19.78 -1.02
C HIS A 187 15.20 -20.23 -0.03
N ALA A 188 14.30 -19.31 0.31
CA ALA A 188 13.17 -19.59 1.17
C ALA A 188 11.96 -18.81 0.69
N ILE A 189 10.80 -19.45 0.69
CA ILE A 189 9.52 -18.83 0.38
C ILE A 189 8.51 -19.13 1.48
N GLN A 190 7.52 -18.25 1.59
CA GLN A 190 6.37 -18.39 2.45
C GLN A 190 5.12 -18.46 1.59
N ILE A 191 4.25 -19.39 1.91
CA ILE A 191 2.97 -19.59 1.23
C ILE A 191 1.88 -19.53 2.29
N ASP A 192 0.90 -18.67 2.07
CA ASP A 192 -0.30 -18.53 2.88
C ASP A 192 -1.51 -18.36 1.95
N GLU A 193 -2.70 -18.67 2.41
CA GLU A 193 -3.90 -18.51 1.62
C GLU A 193 -5.05 -17.87 2.41
N THR A 194 -5.81 -17.03 1.73
CA THR A 194 -7.04 -16.46 2.28
C THR A 194 -8.21 -16.79 1.38
N ARG A 195 -9.32 -17.17 2.00
CA ARG A 195 -10.60 -17.39 1.31
C ARG A 195 -11.31 -16.07 1.05
N LEU A 196 -11.92 -15.96 -0.13
CA LEU A 196 -12.79 -14.85 -0.51
C LEU A 196 -14.05 -15.36 -1.20
N GLN A 197 -15.04 -14.47 -1.32
CA GLN A 197 -16.25 -14.69 -2.10
C GLN A 197 -16.27 -13.69 -3.25
N VAL A 198 -16.47 -14.17 -4.48
CA VAL A 198 -16.56 -13.32 -5.66
C VAL A 198 -17.98 -13.39 -6.20
N VAL A 199 -18.65 -12.24 -6.27
CA VAL A 199 -20.10 -12.13 -6.48
C VAL A 199 -20.55 -12.67 -7.85
N SER A 200 -19.71 -12.55 -8.88
CA SER A 200 -20.09 -12.81 -10.28
C SER A 200 -19.07 -13.70 -11.01
N GLU A 201 -18.69 -14.81 -10.39
CA GLU A 201 -17.91 -15.84 -11.07
C GLU A 201 -18.77 -16.61 -12.09
N PRO A 202 -18.29 -16.80 -13.33
CA PRO A 202 -19.00 -17.62 -14.31
C PRO A 202 -19.27 -19.03 -13.78
N GLY A 203 -20.53 -19.47 -13.85
CA GLY A 203 -20.93 -20.82 -13.45
C GLY A 203 -20.89 -21.10 -11.94
N ARG A 204 -20.70 -20.10 -11.08
CA ARG A 204 -20.61 -20.29 -9.61
C ARG A 204 -21.51 -19.33 -8.86
N LYS A 205 -22.04 -19.77 -7.71
CA LYS A 205 -22.81 -18.91 -6.80
C LYS A 205 -21.85 -17.94 -6.12
N GLY A 206 -22.25 -16.68 -5.93
CA GLY A 206 -21.43 -15.68 -5.24
C GLY A 206 -21.12 -15.99 -3.77
N THR A 207 -21.76 -17.00 -3.19
CA THR A 207 -21.46 -17.54 -1.85
C THR A 207 -20.31 -18.56 -1.84
N ASN A 208 -19.95 -19.08 -3.01
CA ASN A 208 -18.87 -20.05 -3.13
C ASN A 208 -17.54 -19.42 -2.72
N LEU A 209 -16.70 -20.23 -2.08
CA LEU A 209 -15.37 -19.79 -1.72
C LEU A 209 -14.43 -19.91 -2.92
N SER A 210 -13.58 -18.91 -3.02
CA SER A 210 -12.40 -18.86 -3.88
C SER A 210 -11.19 -18.52 -3.02
N TRP A 211 -9.99 -18.74 -3.53
CA TRP A 211 -8.74 -18.65 -2.77
C TRP A 211 -7.81 -17.62 -3.40
N MET A 212 -7.19 -16.83 -2.54
CA MET A 212 -6.08 -15.96 -2.88
C MET A 212 -4.85 -16.50 -2.16
N TRP A 213 -3.93 -17.07 -2.92
CA TRP A 213 -2.65 -17.53 -2.45
C TRP A 213 -1.66 -16.37 -2.42
N CYS A 214 -0.99 -16.18 -1.29
CA CYS A 214 0.07 -15.22 -1.11
C CYS A 214 1.40 -15.98 -1.07
N PHE A 215 2.28 -15.62 -1.99
CA PHE A 215 3.66 -16.08 -2.01
C PHE A 215 4.55 -14.91 -1.62
N ARG A 216 5.48 -15.17 -0.72
CA ARG A 216 6.47 -14.18 -0.29
C ARG A 216 7.84 -14.82 -0.29
N SER A 217 8.81 -14.19 -0.92
CA SER A 217 10.19 -14.63 -0.85
C SER A 217 10.83 -14.28 0.50
N GLY A 218 11.97 -14.91 0.79
CA GLY A 218 13.00 -14.33 1.65
C GLY A 218 13.50 -12.99 1.11
N LEU A 219 14.54 -12.43 1.74
CA LEU A 219 15.12 -11.17 1.27
C LEU A 219 15.64 -11.32 -0.17
N VAL A 220 15.17 -10.45 -1.07
CA VAL A 220 15.65 -10.26 -2.43
C VAL A 220 16.52 -9.01 -2.42
N GLY A 221 17.82 -9.17 -2.68
CA GLY A 221 18.79 -8.11 -2.46
C GLY A 221 19.03 -7.86 -0.97
N GLU A 222 19.01 -6.60 -0.54
CA GLU A 222 19.45 -6.21 0.81
C GLU A 222 18.30 -6.06 1.82
N THR A 223 17.15 -5.54 1.39
CA THR A 223 16.00 -5.21 2.29
C THR A 223 14.64 -5.66 1.78
N GLU A 224 14.51 -5.92 0.48
CA GLU A 224 13.21 -6.10 -0.16
C GLU A 224 12.76 -7.56 -0.15
N ARG A 225 11.47 -7.79 -0.35
CA ARG A 225 10.90 -9.12 -0.57
C ARG A 225 9.95 -9.06 -1.74
N ALA A 226 10.01 -10.08 -2.60
CA ALA A 226 9.03 -10.29 -3.64
C ALA A 226 7.74 -10.83 -3.02
N VAL A 227 6.60 -10.27 -3.41
CA VAL A 227 5.27 -10.71 -2.99
C VAL A 227 4.41 -10.91 -4.23
N TYR A 228 3.78 -12.06 -4.33
CA TYR A 228 2.89 -12.41 -5.44
C TYR A 228 1.58 -12.95 -4.89
N PHE A 229 0.48 -12.55 -5.52
CA PHE A 229 -0.86 -13.02 -5.20
C PHE A 229 -1.43 -13.79 -6.39
N HIS A 230 -1.90 -15.01 -6.14
CA HIS A 230 -2.54 -15.86 -7.13
C HIS A 230 -3.98 -16.15 -6.74
N TYR A 231 -4.91 -15.85 -7.63
CA TYR A 231 -6.33 -16.17 -7.46
C TYR A 231 -6.65 -17.53 -8.09
N ASP A 232 -7.32 -18.40 -7.34
CA ASP A 232 -7.86 -19.66 -7.84
C ASP A 232 -9.30 -19.87 -7.34
N GLN A 233 -10.15 -20.45 -8.18
CA GLN A 233 -11.54 -20.79 -7.85
C GLN A 233 -11.65 -22.00 -6.91
N SER A 234 -10.58 -22.79 -6.83
CA SER A 234 -10.44 -23.99 -6.04
C SER A 234 -9.33 -23.82 -5.00
N ARG A 235 -9.40 -24.61 -3.92
CA ARG A 235 -8.26 -24.80 -3.03
C ARG A 235 -7.27 -25.82 -3.58
N SER A 236 -7.43 -26.24 -4.84
CA SER A 236 -6.64 -27.35 -5.36
C SER A 236 -5.19 -26.92 -5.47
N ALA A 237 -4.28 -27.77 -4.98
CA ALA A 237 -2.85 -27.55 -5.12
C ALA A 237 -2.32 -27.80 -6.53
N LYS A 238 -3.18 -27.82 -7.55
CA LYS A 238 -2.74 -27.98 -8.94
C LYS A 238 -1.78 -26.85 -9.32
N PHE A 239 -2.20 -25.61 -9.08
CA PHE A 239 -1.34 -24.44 -9.28
C PHE A 239 -0.06 -24.53 -8.45
N LEU A 240 -0.15 -24.96 -7.17
CA LEU A 240 1.05 -25.11 -6.33
C LEU A 240 2.04 -26.13 -6.89
N LYS A 241 1.56 -27.26 -7.43
CA LYS A 241 2.42 -28.27 -8.07
C LYS A 241 3.15 -27.71 -9.27
N ASP A 242 2.44 -27.01 -10.14
CA ASP A 242 3.02 -26.41 -11.35
C ASP A 242 3.99 -25.28 -10.97
N PHE A 243 3.62 -24.44 -10.01
CA PHE A 243 4.39 -23.28 -9.55
C PHE A 243 5.69 -23.67 -8.84
N LEU A 244 5.66 -24.73 -8.03
CA LEU A 244 6.79 -25.21 -7.23
C LEU A 244 7.56 -26.34 -7.90
N PHE A 245 7.23 -26.68 -9.16
CA PHE A 245 7.92 -27.74 -9.88
C PHE A 245 9.42 -27.44 -9.98
N GLY A 246 10.24 -28.33 -9.41
CA GLY A 246 11.69 -28.17 -9.39
C GLY A 246 12.22 -27.06 -8.48
N TYR A 247 11.38 -26.50 -7.58
CA TYR A 247 11.82 -25.53 -6.58
C TYR A 247 12.87 -26.16 -5.65
N LYS A 248 13.93 -25.39 -5.34
CA LYS A 248 15.03 -25.81 -4.47
C LYS A 248 15.20 -24.79 -3.35
N GLY A 249 14.74 -25.13 -2.16
CA GLY A 249 14.80 -24.25 -1.01
C GLY A 249 13.79 -24.61 0.05
N ILE A 250 13.69 -23.76 1.06
CA ILE A 250 12.75 -23.96 2.17
C ILE A 250 11.39 -23.38 1.78
N ILE A 251 10.33 -24.16 1.95
CA ILE A 251 8.95 -23.69 1.86
C ILE A 251 8.40 -23.60 3.26
N GLN A 252 7.96 -22.42 3.66
CA GLN A 252 7.29 -22.21 4.94
C GLN A 252 5.78 -22.03 4.73
N THR A 253 4.97 -22.87 5.36
CA THR A 253 3.51 -22.76 5.33
C THR A 253 2.94 -22.74 6.75
N ASP A 254 1.62 -22.58 6.88
CA ASP A 254 0.98 -22.95 8.14
C ASP A 254 1.12 -24.46 8.41
N GLY A 255 0.79 -24.88 9.63
CA GLY A 255 0.85 -26.29 10.05
C GLY A 255 -0.41 -27.08 9.71
N LEU A 256 -1.12 -26.73 8.63
CA LEU A 256 -2.34 -27.42 8.24
C LEU A 256 -2.03 -28.66 7.39
N GLY A 257 -2.66 -29.79 7.70
CA GLY A 257 -2.39 -31.07 7.04
C GLY A 257 -2.59 -31.06 5.52
N THR A 258 -3.38 -30.12 4.98
CA THR A 258 -3.53 -29.94 3.53
C THR A 258 -2.22 -29.54 2.86
N TYR A 259 -1.41 -28.67 3.48
CA TYR A 259 -0.11 -28.30 2.93
C TYR A 259 0.83 -29.49 2.90
N ASN A 260 0.90 -30.29 3.98
CA ASN A 260 1.73 -31.49 4.02
C ASN A 260 1.35 -32.46 2.88
N ALA A 261 0.06 -32.69 2.64
CA ALA A 261 -0.41 -33.56 1.57
C ALA A 261 -0.12 -33.00 0.16
N HIS A 262 -0.08 -31.68 0.01
CA HIS A 262 0.19 -31.02 -1.27
C HIS A 262 1.69 -30.92 -1.57
N LEU A 263 2.52 -30.72 -0.55
CA LEU A 263 3.95 -30.48 -0.66
C LEU A 263 4.78 -31.77 -0.58
N SER A 264 4.26 -32.86 -0.02
CA SER A 264 4.98 -34.13 0.11
C SER A 264 5.43 -34.74 -1.22
N SER A 265 4.77 -34.38 -2.33
CA SER A 265 5.17 -34.79 -3.69
C SER A 265 6.08 -33.78 -4.39
N ILE A 266 6.45 -32.67 -3.73
CA ILE A 266 7.13 -31.51 -4.32
C ILE A 266 8.47 -31.27 -3.63
N VAL A 267 8.50 -31.29 -2.30
CA VAL A 267 9.68 -31.03 -1.48
C VAL A 267 9.87 -32.14 -0.45
N SER A 268 11.11 -32.34 -0.02
CA SER A 268 11.42 -33.23 1.09
C SER A 268 10.90 -32.68 2.43
N GLU A 269 10.78 -33.55 3.43
CA GLU A 269 10.33 -33.14 4.76
C GLU A 269 11.24 -32.07 5.40
N ASP A 270 12.55 -32.16 5.16
CA ASP A 270 13.55 -31.20 5.65
C ASP A 270 13.45 -29.82 4.95
N GLU A 271 12.79 -29.75 3.80
CA GLU A 271 12.57 -28.51 3.04
C GLU A 271 11.21 -27.85 3.38
N HIS A 272 10.37 -28.49 4.19
CA HIS A 272 9.08 -27.96 4.61
C HIS A 272 9.12 -27.45 6.06
N ALA A 273 9.08 -26.13 6.23
CA ALA A 273 9.06 -25.47 7.53
C ALA A 273 7.64 -25.09 7.98
N GLY A 274 7.33 -25.33 9.26
CA GLY A 274 6.10 -24.83 9.89
C GLY A 274 6.18 -23.36 10.30
N CYS A 275 5.07 -22.64 10.20
CA CYS A 275 5.00 -21.24 10.63
C CYS A 275 4.90 -21.09 12.17
N ASN A 276 5.96 -20.56 12.78
CA ASN A 276 6.04 -20.27 14.22
C ASN A 276 4.98 -19.27 14.69
N VAL A 277 4.54 -18.32 13.84
CA VAL A 277 3.46 -17.38 14.20
C VAL A 277 2.13 -18.13 14.39
N HIS A 278 1.83 -19.08 13.50
CA HIS A 278 0.64 -19.91 13.60
C HIS A 278 0.71 -20.87 14.80
N ALA A 279 1.87 -21.47 15.06
CA ALA A 279 2.07 -22.32 16.23
C ALA A 279 1.91 -21.53 17.55
N ARG A 280 2.54 -20.35 17.66
CA ARG A 280 2.43 -19.45 18.82
C ARG A 280 0.99 -18.98 19.08
N ARG A 281 0.21 -18.72 18.03
CA ARG A 281 -1.20 -18.30 18.16
C ARG A 281 -2.01 -19.32 18.96
N LYS A 282 -1.82 -20.62 18.72
CA LYS A 282 -2.51 -21.69 19.47
C LYS A 282 -2.20 -21.61 20.98
N PHE A 283 -0.94 -21.43 21.36
CA PHE A 283 -0.55 -21.24 22.77
C PHE A 283 -1.12 -19.96 23.38
N THR A 284 -1.21 -18.89 22.58
CA THR A 284 -1.83 -17.62 23.02
C THR A 284 -3.32 -17.80 23.32
N ASP A 285 -4.02 -18.59 22.51
CA ASP A 285 -5.45 -18.88 22.71
C ASP A 285 -5.68 -19.78 23.94
N ILE A 286 -4.78 -20.72 24.21
CA ILE A 286 -4.78 -21.49 25.46
C ILE A 286 -4.52 -20.58 26.66
N TYR A 287 -3.53 -19.68 26.59
CA TYR A 287 -3.21 -18.74 27.66
C TYR A 287 -4.39 -17.84 28.03
N LYS A 288 -5.16 -17.38 27.04
CA LYS A 288 -6.40 -16.60 27.26
C LYS A 288 -7.48 -17.40 27.97
N SER A 289 -7.58 -18.69 27.67
CA SER A 289 -8.58 -19.60 28.22
C SER A 289 -8.20 -20.10 29.62
N ILE A 290 -6.91 -20.38 29.86
CA ILE A 290 -6.36 -20.94 31.10
C ILE A 290 -5.25 -20.02 31.60
N LYS A 291 -5.62 -19.10 32.49
CA LYS A 291 -4.66 -18.18 33.12
C LYS A 291 -3.67 -18.96 33.99
N ASN A 292 -2.40 -18.52 34.02
CA ASN A 292 -1.32 -19.04 34.86
C ASN A 292 -0.90 -20.50 34.60
N ASN A 293 -1.15 -21.04 33.41
CA ASN A 293 -0.56 -22.33 33.03
C ASN A 293 0.96 -22.16 32.81
N LYS A 294 1.77 -22.77 33.68
CA LYS A 294 3.25 -22.65 33.66
C LYS A 294 3.86 -23.10 32.33
N SER A 295 3.38 -24.20 31.75
CA SER A 295 3.91 -24.74 30.49
C SER A 295 3.62 -23.80 29.31
N VAL A 296 2.41 -23.24 29.25
CA VAL A 296 2.04 -22.28 28.21
C VAL A 296 2.84 -20.99 28.33
N ASN A 297 3.06 -20.50 29.56
CA ASN A 297 3.90 -19.33 29.81
C ASN A 297 5.33 -19.55 29.33
N HIS A 298 5.93 -20.69 29.69
CA HIS A 298 7.28 -21.04 29.27
C HIS A 298 7.41 -21.09 27.74
N ILE A 299 6.47 -21.74 27.04
CA ILE A 299 6.48 -21.81 25.57
C ILE A 299 6.36 -20.41 24.94
N LEU A 300 5.49 -19.55 25.46
CA LEU A 300 5.36 -18.17 24.98
C LEU A 300 6.62 -17.33 25.25
N GLU A 301 7.32 -17.57 26.35
CA GLU A 301 8.63 -16.97 26.65
C GLU A 301 9.71 -17.42 25.66
N GLU A 302 9.77 -18.70 25.31
CA GLU A 302 10.70 -19.21 24.29
C GLU A 302 10.42 -18.61 22.91
N TYR A 303 9.15 -18.48 22.51
CA TYR A 303 8.81 -17.75 21.27
C TYR A 303 9.25 -16.28 21.33
N ASN A 304 9.07 -15.61 22.47
CA ASN A 304 9.52 -14.22 22.62
C ASN A 304 11.05 -14.12 22.53
N ARG A 305 11.79 -15.09 23.08
CA ARG A 305 13.25 -15.18 22.94
C ARG A 305 13.65 -15.34 21.48
N LEU A 306 12.99 -16.24 20.76
CA LEU A 306 13.20 -16.45 19.33
C LEU A 306 12.98 -15.16 18.52
N TYR A 307 11.89 -14.42 18.78
CA TYR A 307 11.62 -13.17 18.05
C TYR A 307 12.61 -12.06 18.37
N ARG A 308 13.12 -11.97 19.61
CA ARG A 308 14.22 -11.04 19.94
C ARG A 308 15.49 -11.38 19.18
N LEU A 309 15.81 -12.67 19.05
CA LEU A 309 16.95 -13.12 18.24
C LEU A 309 16.73 -12.75 16.78
N GLU A 310 15.56 -13.04 16.21
CA GLU A 310 15.22 -12.68 14.83
C GLU A 310 15.34 -11.16 14.58
N GLU A 311 14.82 -10.34 15.49
CA GLU A 311 14.95 -8.88 15.43
C GLU A 311 16.42 -8.44 15.47
N SER A 312 17.23 -9.02 16.37
CA SER A 312 18.66 -8.72 16.44
C SER A 312 19.40 -9.08 15.14
N TYR A 313 19.07 -10.20 14.51
CA TYR A 313 19.63 -10.61 13.23
C TYR A 313 19.22 -9.67 12.08
N TYR A 314 17.97 -9.22 12.05
CA TYR A 314 17.53 -8.22 11.08
C TYR A 314 18.28 -6.90 11.26
N GLN A 315 18.44 -6.41 12.49
CA GLN A 315 19.19 -5.19 12.75
C GLN A 315 20.65 -5.31 12.33
N LEU A 316 21.32 -6.43 12.64
CA LEU A 316 22.71 -6.69 12.22
C LEU A 316 22.86 -6.70 10.69
N LYS A 317 21.93 -7.36 9.97
CA LYS A 317 21.94 -7.34 8.48
C LYS A 317 21.70 -5.95 7.92
N ILE A 318 20.78 -5.17 8.49
CA ILE A 318 20.51 -3.79 8.07
C ILE A 318 21.76 -2.91 8.26
N HIS A 319 22.45 -3.03 9.40
CA HIS A 319 23.65 -2.24 9.69
C HIS A 319 24.80 -2.61 8.75
N HIS A 320 25.07 -3.91 8.54
CA HIS A 320 26.11 -4.37 7.62
C HIS A 320 25.85 -3.93 6.15
N ASN A 321 24.59 -3.78 5.76
CA ASN A 321 24.20 -3.34 4.42
C ASN A 321 24.22 -1.81 4.26
N LYS A 322 23.92 -1.02 5.31
CA LYS A 322 24.09 0.45 5.27
C LYS A 322 25.53 0.84 4.95
N ASP A 323 26.50 0.18 5.56
CA ASP A 323 27.93 0.40 5.29
C ASP A 323 28.32 0.08 3.84
N LYS A 324 27.66 -0.91 3.20
CA LYS A 324 27.86 -1.23 1.78
C LYS A 324 27.20 -0.21 0.86
N LEU A 325 26.03 0.29 1.21
CA LEU A 325 25.31 1.34 0.49
C LEU A 325 26.09 2.67 0.51
N GLU A 326 26.65 3.05 1.66
CA GLU A 326 27.52 4.23 1.77
C GLU A 326 28.79 4.07 0.93
N LYS A 327 29.44 2.89 0.97
CA LYS A 327 30.61 2.59 0.13
C LYS A 327 30.30 2.58 -1.37
N ARG A 328 29.08 2.22 -1.78
CA ARG A 328 28.62 2.31 -3.18
C ARG A 328 28.29 3.73 -3.62
N ARG A 329 27.76 4.57 -2.71
CA ARG A 329 27.48 5.99 -2.97
C ARG A 329 28.75 6.85 -3.05
N GLN A 330 29.86 6.37 -2.49
CA GLN A 330 31.18 6.99 -2.55
C GLN A 330 32.00 6.61 -3.81
N ARG A 331 31.47 5.75 -4.68
CA ARG A 331 32.09 5.35 -5.97
C ARG A 331 31.32 5.96 -7.12
#